data_AF-A0A8S2VMD4-F1
#
_entry.id   AF-A0A8S2VMD4-F1
#
_cell.length_a   1.000
_cell.length_b   1.000
_cell.length_c   1.000
_cell.angle_alpha   90.00
_cell.angle_beta   90.00
_cell.angle_gamma   90.00
#
_symmetry.space_group_name_H-M   'P 1'
#
loop_
_entity.id
_entity.type
_entity.pdbx_description
1 polymer ?
#
loop_
_entity_poly.entity_id
_entity_poly.type
_entity_poly.pdbx_seq_one_letter_code
_entity_poly.pdbx_strand_id
1 'polypeptide(L)' 'ELRLGDQSISIDHLYSIIDNAKFTKIDHGLTKSDINPKDRQNFSSCVKLTSDDPFKI' A
#
# COMPACT_ATOMS: atom_id res chain seq x y z
N GLU A 1 4.48 8.37 -5.44
CA GLU A 1 5.46 7.27 -5.38
C GLU A 1 5.36 6.67 -3.99
N LEU A 2 5.23 5.35 -3.85
CA LEU A 2 5.20 4.69 -2.52
C LEU A 2 6.64 4.53 -2.06
N ARG A 3 6.97 5.07 -0.88
CA ARG A 3 8.33 5.06 -0.33
C ARG A 3 8.30 4.58 1.11
N LEU A 4 9.35 3.87 1.51
CA LEU A 4 9.62 3.51 2.90
C LEU A 4 11.03 3.99 3.23
N GLY A 5 11.12 5.12 3.94
CA GLY A 5 12.37 5.86 4.08
C GLY A 5 12.95 6.24 2.71
N ASP A 6 14.18 5.79 2.46
CA ASP A 6 14.93 6.12 1.24
C ASP A 6 14.61 5.16 0.08
N GLN A 7 13.85 4.11 0.34
CA GLN A 7 13.56 3.07 -0.64
C GLN A 7 12.24 3.33 -1.37
N SER A 8 12.29 3.25 -2.70
CA SER A 8 11.11 3.25 -3.54
C SER A 8 10.52 1.84 -3.58
N ILE A 9 9.21 1.73 -3.34
CA ILE A 9 8.50 0.45 -3.38
C ILE A 9 7.65 0.41 -4.64
N SER A 10 7.88 -0.61 -5.48
CA SER A 10 7.04 -0.85 -6.65
C SER A 10 5.70 -1.46 -6.23
N ILE A 11 4.63 -1.09 -6.94
CA ILE A 11 3.30 -1.70 -6.74
C ILE A 11 3.36 -3.21 -7.00
N ASP A 12 4.15 -3.63 -7.99
CA ASP A 12 4.31 -5.06 -8.32
C ASP A 12 4.93 -5.84 -7.17
N HIS A 13 5.84 -5.24 -6.39
CA HIS A 13 6.37 -5.85 -5.18
C HIS A 13 5.27 -6.08 -4.14
N LEU A 14 4.39 -5.09 -3.93
CA LEU A 14 3.27 -5.23 -3.00
C LEU A 14 2.27 -6.30 -3.47
N TYR A 15 1.99 -6.39 -4.77
CA TYR A 15 1.19 -7.49 -5.31
C TYR A 15 1.85 -8.85 -5.08
N SER A 16 3.17 -8.95 -5.24
CA SER A 16 3.90 -10.19 -4.94
C SER A 16 3.78 -10.62 -3.48
N ILE A 17 3.65 -9.68 -2.54
CA ILE A 17 3.44 -9.99 -1.11
C ILE A 17 2.00 -10.44 -0.88
N ILE A 18 1.02 -9.72 -1.45
CA ILE A 18 -0.42 -10.02 -1.28
C ILE A 18 -0.79 -11.37 -1.88
N ASP A 19 -0.20 -11.74 -3.01
CA ASP A 19 -0.48 -13.02 -3.70
C ASP A 19 0.40 -14.17 -3.18
N ASN A 20 1.31 -13.91 -2.24
CA ASN A 20 2.18 -14.94 -1.72
C ASN A 20 1.44 -15.82 -0.71
N ALA A 21 1.26 -17.10 -1.03
CA ALA A 21 0.60 -18.05 -0.15
C ALA A 21 1.27 -18.23 1.23
N LYS A 22 2.53 -17.80 1.40
CA LYS A 22 3.24 -17.83 2.70
C LYS A 22 2.82 -16.71 3.65
N PHE A 23 2.27 -15.61 3.12
CA PHE A 23 1.86 -14.45 3.90
C PHE A 23 0.34 -14.33 3.83
N THR A 24 -0.30 -14.31 4.99
CA THR A 24 -1.74 -14.10 5.07
C THR A 24 -2.04 -12.61 5.15
N LYS A 25 -3.29 -12.22 4.84
CA LYS A 25 -3.76 -10.84 5.01
C LYS A 25 -3.52 -10.30 6.43
N ILE A 26 -3.48 -11.17 7.44
CA ILE A 26 -3.20 -10.78 8.83
C ILE A 26 -1.75 -10.32 8.99
N ASP A 27 -0.80 -10.93 8.27
CA ASP A 27 0.63 -10.64 8.39
C ASP A 27 0.99 -9.29 7.75
N HIS A 28 0.44 -9.03 6.56
CA HIS A 28 0.80 -7.83 5.79
C HIS A 28 -0.26 -6.72 5.83
N GLY A 29 -1.50 -7.02 6.23
CA GLY A 29 -2.56 -6.01 6.39
C GLY A 29 -3.09 -5.38 5.10
N LEU A 30 -2.69 -5.88 3.92
CA LEU A 30 -3.00 -5.28 2.63
C LEU A 30 -4.03 -6.08 1.84
N THR A 31 -4.79 -5.41 0.98
CA THR A 31 -5.52 -5.99 -0.14
C THR A 31 -5.18 -5.27 -1.43
N LYS A 32 -5.39 -5.92 -2.58
CA LYS A 32 -5.10 -5.31 -3.89
C LYS A 32 -5.86 -4.00 -4.11
N SER A 33 -7.09 -3.89 -3.61
CA SER A 33 -7.91 -2.68 -3.68
C SER A 33 -7.28 -1.50 -2.94
N ASP A 34 -6.59 -1.75 -1.83
CA ASP A 34 -5.96 -0.69 -1.03
C ASP A 34 -4.87 0.04 -1.82
N ILE A 35 -4.12 -0.71 -2.63
CA ILE A 35 -2.97 -0.20 -3.40
C ILE A 35 -3.26 0.00 -4.89
N ASN A 36 -4.50 -0.22 -5.34
CA ASN A 36 -4.89 -0.08 -6.74
C ASN A 36 -5.15 1.40 -7.09
N PRO A 37 -4.31 2.05 -7.92
CA PRO A 37 -4.51 3.46 -8.28
C PRO A 37 -5.77 3.73 -9.12
N LYS A 38 -6.39 2.69 -9.69
CA LYS A 38 -7.68 2.81 -10.39
C LYS A 38 -8.85 2.87 -9.41
N ASP A 39 -8.69 2.34 -8.20
CA ASP A 39 -9.65 2.44 -7.11
C ASP A 39 -9.36 3.71 -6.30
N ARG A 40 -9.81 4.85 -6.83
CA ARG A 40 -9.51 6.18 -6.28
C ARG A 40 -9.98 6.36 -4.82
N GLN A 41 -10.99 5.62 -4.40
CA GLN A 41 -11.53 5.72 -3.04
C GLN A 41 -10.61 5.03 -2.02
N ASN A 42 -10.16 3.81 -2.34
CA ASN A 42 -9.28 3.05 -1.45
C ASN A 42 -7.82 3.51 -1.55
N PHE A 43 -7.36 3.88 -2.74
CA PHE A 43 -6.01 4.40 -2.96
C PHE A 43 -5.73 5.69 -2.18
N SER A 44 -6.73 6.58 -2.05
CA SER A 44 -6.63 7.79 -1.24
C SER A 44 -6.34 7.47 0.24
N SER A 45 -6.88 6.37 0.74
CA SER A 45 -6.63 5.90 2.11
C SER A 45 -5.20 5.40 2.29
N CYS A 46 -4.66 4.66 1.32
CA CYS A 46 -3.25 4.26 1.33
C CYS A 46 -2.30 5.47 1.30
N VAL A 47 -2.58 6.48 0.47
CA VAL A 47 -1.77 7.71 0.42
C VAL A 47 -1.77 8.44 1.77
N LYS A 48 -2.92 8.49 2.46
CA LYS A 48 -3.03 9.09 3.80
C LYS A 48 -2.24 8.32 4.86
N LEU A 49 -2.24 6.99 4.82
CA LEU A 49 -1.48 6.15 5.75
C LEU A 49 0.04 6.25 5.55
N THR A 50 0.49 6.49 4.32
CA THR A 50 1.91 6.65 3.98
C THR A 50 2.40 8.10 4.06
N SER A 51 1.54 9.05 4.42
CA SER A 51 1.91 10.46 4.58
C SER A 51 2.47 10.66 5.98
N ASP A 52 3.74 11.05 6.09
CA ASP A 52 4.39 11.46 7.35
C ASP A 52 3.76 12.72 7.97
N ASP A 53 2.87 13.39 7.24
CA ASP A 53 2.14 14.55 7.69
C ASP A 53 0.73 14.13 8.14
N PRO A 54 0.47 13.97 9.46
CA PRO A 54 -0.84 13.58 9.98
C PRO A 54 -1.92 14.66 9.81
N PHE A 55 -1.58 15.85 9.28
CA PHE A 55 -2.50 16.99 9.16
C PHE A 55 -2.91 17.33 7.72
N LYS A 56 -2.46 16.57 6.71
CA LYS A 56 -2.97 16.74 5.35
C LYS A 56 -4.32 16.03 5.18
N ILE A 57 -5.40 16.78 5.44
CA ILE A 57 -6.78 16.44 5.09
C ILE A 57 -7.18 17.17 3.82
#